data_AF-A0A1Y4V1H1-F1
#
_entry.id   AF-A0A1Y4V1H1-F1
#
_cell.length_a   1.000
_cell.length_b   1.000
_cell.length_c   1.000
_cell.angle_alpha   90.00
_cell.angle_beta   90.00
_cell.angle_gamma   90.00
#
_symmetry.space_group_name_H-M   'P 1'
#
loop_
_entity.id
_entity.type
_entity.pdbx_description
1 polymer ?
#
loop_
_entity_poly.entity_id
_entity_poly.type
_entity_poly.pdbx_seq_one_letter_code
_entity_poly.pdbx_strand_id
1 'polypeptide(L)'
;MLIRAIRTFREKTRERYEAEEEKTMEPWKKKVRALHEDAAFLFYFEEVEPEPNSLLKFLIRGEIVKGEVPVGISVLLLDGQAEELGRAEVLSDPEEKEEKRLGLMHIKRNQFVIKITELYGEKAETMEVGRYRRQADSLWERLSLITNLPPIEEPEKLDSFSDDVSCPASS
;
A
#
# COMPACT_ATOMS: atom_id res chain seq x y z
N MET A 1 -15.64 40.76 7.91
CA MET A 1 -15.95 39.86 9.05
C MET A 1 -16.82 38.66 8.67
N LEU A 2 -17.82 38.80 7.80
CA LEU A 2 -18.70 37.70 7.37
C LEU A 2 -17.96 36.53 6.67
N ILE A 3 -17.00 36.84 5.79
CA ILE A 3 -16.22 35.83 5.06
C ILE A 3 -15.40 34.93 6.01
N ARG A 4 -14.82 35.50 7.08
CA ARG A 4 -14.08 34.73 8.10
C ARG A 4 -15.02 33.80 8.87
N ALA A 5 -16.20 34.28 9.26
CA ALA A 5 -17.20 33.49 9.98
C ALA A 5 -17.73 32.31 9.15
N ILE A 6 -17.98 32.52 7.85
CA ILE A 6 -18.39 31.46 6.92
C ILE A 6 -17.26 30.42 6.74
N ARG A 7 -16.00 30.88 6.65
CA ARG A 7 -14.84 29.98 6.53
C ARG A 7 -14.66 29.12 7.77
N THR A 8 -14.72 29.72 8.97
CA THR A 8 -14.65 28.99 10.24
C THR A 8 -15.84 28.05 10.46
N PHE A 9 -17.02 28.40 9.93
CA PHE A 9 -18.19 27.52 10.00
C PHE A 9 -18.03 26.30 9.09
N ARG A 10 -17.49 26.49 7.87
CA ARG A 10 -17.20 25.37 6.96
C ARG A 10 -16.11 24.46 7.51
N GLU A 11 -15.05 25.02 8.08
CA GLU A 11 -13.97 24.26 8.71
C GLU A 11 -14.50 23.45 9.90
N LYS A 12 -15.21 24.08 10.84
CA LYS A 12 -15.82 23.37 11.99
C LYS A 12 -16.87 22.34 11.59
N THR A 13 -17.63 22.61 10.54
CA THR A 13 -18.65 21.68 10.05
C THR A 13 -17.98 20.47 9.38
N ARG A 14 -16.92 20.70 8.61
CA ARG A 14 -16.11 19.63 8.02
C ARG A 14 -15.43 18.78 9.10
N GLU A 15 -14.80 19.40 10.08
CA GLU A 15 -14.16 18.71 11.21
C GLU A 15 -15.15 17.86 12.02
N ARG A 16 -16.40 18.32 12.18
CA ARG A 16 -17.46 17.55 12.84
C ARG A 16 -17.87 16.33 12.02
N TYR A 17 -18.05 16.49 10.72
CA TYR A 17 -18.35 15.36 9.84
C TYR A 17 -17.19 14.37 9.77
N GLU A 18 -15.95 14.84 9.64
CA GLU A 18 -14.75 14.01 9.67
C GLU A 18 -14.63 13.25 11.00
N ALA A 19 -14.91 13.90 12.14
CA ALA A 19 -14.84 13.26 13.47
C ALA A 19 -15.99 12.28 13.75
N GLU A 20 -17.19 12.53 13.21
CA GLU A 20 -18.33 11.60 13.28
C GLU A 20 -18.12 10.40 12.35
N GLU A 21 -17.60 10.64 11.15
CA GLU A 21 -17.18 9.59 10.23
C GLU A 21 -16.05 8.75 10.84
N GLU A 22 -15.06 9.36 11.48
CA GLU A 22 -13.95 8.63 12.10
C GLU A 22 -14.39 7.75 13.29
N LYS A 23 -15.44 8.15 14.03
CA LYS A 23 -16.04 7.31 15.09
C LYS A 23 -16.88 6.16 14.54
N THR A 24 -17.47 6.34 13.37
CA THR A 24 -18.36 5.36 12.72
C THR A 24 -17.64 4.50 11.68
N MET A 25 -16.42 4.90 11.28
CA MET A 25 -15.64 4.22 10.26
C MET A 25 -15.14 2.88 10.75
N GLU A 26 -15.40 1.86 9.94
CA GLU A 26 -14.92 0.51 10.16
C GLU A 26 -13.38 0.49 10.19
N PRO A 27 -12.76 -0.40 10.99
CA PRO A 27 -11.31 -0.43 11.18
C PRO A 27 -10.51 -0.54 9.88
N TRP A 28 -11.02 -1.25 8.86
CA TRP A 28 -10.36 -1.41 7.57
C TRP A 28 -10.32 -0.11 6.77
N LYS A 29 -11.34 0.75 6.85
CA LYS A 29 -11.35 2.06 6.16
C LYS A 29 -10.27 2.99 6.71
N LYS A 30 -10.04 2.94 8.03
CA LYS A 30 -8.96 3.69 8.68
C LYS A 30 -7.59 3.21 8.20
N LYS A 31 -7.39 1.89 8.07
CA LYS A 31 -6.15 1.32 7.54
C LYS A 31 -5.92 1.72 6.09
N VAL A 32 -6.94 1.60 5.24
CA VAL A 32 -6.84 2.02 3.83
C VAL A 32 -6.53 3.51 3.73
N ARG A 33 -7.17 4.36 4.55
CA ARG A 33 -6.89 5.79 4.59
C ARG A 33 -5.43 6.08 4.99
N ALA A 34 -4.97 5.50 6.11
CA ALA A 34 -3.58 5.64 6.55
C ALA A 34 -2.61 5.22 5.46
N LEU A 35 -2.91 4.13 4.75
CA LEU A 35 -2.12 3.67 3.63
C LEU A 35 -2.02 4.71 2.50
N HIS A 36 -3.12 5.36 2.12
CA HIS A 36 -3.07 6.42 1.10
C HIS A 36 -2.27 7.64 1.54
N GLU A 37 -2.32 7.96 2.84
CA GLU A 37 -1.59 9.09 3.43
C GLU A 37 -0.08 8.79 3.51
N ASP A 38 0.30 7.61 4.01
CA ASP A 38 1.70 7.21 4.30
C ASP A 38 2.44 6.63 3.10
N ALA A 39 1.73 6.06 2.12
CA ALA A 39 2.37 5.45 0.96
C ALA A 39 3.15 6.49 0.14
N ALA A 40 4.41 6.20 -0.13
CA ALA A 40 5.22 6.95 -1.08
C ALA A 40 4.86 6.57 -2.52
N PHE A 41 4.46 5.31 -2.73
CA PHE A 41 4.01 4.76 -4.00
C PHE A 41 2.68 4.04 -3.82
N LEU A 42 1.69 4.34 -4.67
CA LEU A 42 0.39 3.71 -4.65
C LEU A 42 -0.07 3.41 -6.08
N PHE A 43 -0.45 2.15 -6.29
CA PHE A 43 -0.90 1.65 -7.58
C PHE A 43 -2.17 0.80 -7.43
N TYR A 44 -3.20 1.14 -8.20
CA TYR A 44 -4.42 0.34 -8.30
C TYR A 44 -4.24 -0.74 -9.37
N PHE A 45 -4.43 -1.98 -8.94
CA PHE A 45 -4.35 -3.15 -9.81
C PHE A 45 -5.61 -3.29 -10.68
N GLU A 46 -5.44 -3.53 -11.98
CA GLU A 46 -6.54 -3.86 -12.90
C GLU A 46 -6.40 -5.25 -13.51
N GLU A 47 -5.26 -5.52 -14.14
CA GLU A 47 -5.06 -6.72 -14.96
C GLU A 47 -3.67 -7.32 -14.71
N VAL A 48 -3.58 -8.64 -14.85
CA VAL A 48 -2.33 -9.40 -14.75
C VAL A 48 -2.15 -10.32 -15.96
N GLU A 49 -0.95 -10.35 -16.51
CA GLU A 49 -0.54 -11.28 -17.56
C GLU A 49 0.73 -12.02 -17.11
N PRO A 50 0.74 -13.37 -17.11
CA PRO A 50 1.95 -14.13 -16.77
C PRO A 50 3.00 -14.00 -17.88
N GLU A 51 4.28 -13.87 -17.51
CA GLU A 51 5.35 -13.90 -18.51
C GLU A 51 5.53 -15.34 -19.06
N PRO A 52 5.70 -15.51 -20.39
CA PRO A 52 5.75 -16.83 -21.02
C PRO A 52 6.93 -17.71 -20.56
N ASN A 53 8.00 -17.10 -20.02
CA ASN A 53 9.23 -17.80 -19.63
C ASN A 53 9.44 -17.87 -18.11
N SER A 54 8.45 -17.45 -17.29
CA SER A 54 8.60 -17.46 -15.84
C SER A 54 7.27 -17.71 -15.13
N LEU A 55 7.31 -18.56 -14.10
CA LEU A 55 6.16 -18.78 -13.21
C LEU A 55 6.01 -17.69 -12.15
N LEU A 56 7.09 -16.94 -11.88
CA LEU A 56 7.15 -15.95 -10.81
C LEU A 56 6.99 -14.52 -11.30
N LYS A 57 7.13 -14.30 -12.62
CA LYS A 57 7.06 -12.97 -13.22
C LYS A 57 5.72 -12.73 -13.88
N PHE A 58 5.16 -11.56 -13.60
CA PHE A 58 3.89 -11.13 -14.14
C PHE A 58 4.00 -9.70 -14.61
N LEU A 59 3.44 -9.44 -15.78
CA LEU A 59 3.15 -8.10 -16.25
C LEU A 59 1.86 -7.64 -15.57
N ILE A 60 1.96 -6.57 -14.79
CA ILE A 60 0.81 -5.96 -14.13
C ILE A 60 0.43 -4.69 -14.89
N ARG A 61 -0.89 -4.45 -15.00
CA ARG A 61 -1.46 -3.23 -15.55
C ARG A 61 -2.42 -2.58 -14.56
N GLY A 62 -2.46 -1.26 -14.61
CA GLY A 62 -3.31 -0.47 -13.72
C GLY A 62 -2.92 1.01 -13.70
N GLU A 63 -3.30 1.68 -12.62
CA GLU A 63 -3.16 3.13 -12.47
C GLU A 63 -2.21 3.49 -11.33
N ILE A 64 -1.24 4.37 -11.60
CA ILE A 64 -0.40 4.95 -10.56
C ILE A 64 -1.14 6.17 -10.01
N VAL A 65 -1.46 6.12 -8.73
CA VAL A 65 -2.19 7.16 -8.01
C VAL A 65 -1.23 8.13 -7.35
N LYS A 66 -0.13 7.61 -6.82
CA LYS A 66 0.84 8.38 -6.04
C LYS A 66 2.25 7.83 -6.27
N GLY A 67 3.21 8.73 -6.38
CA GLY A 67 4.63 8.39 -6.48
C GLY A 67 5.06 7.88 -7.85
N GLU A 68 6.30 7.40 -7.88
CA GLU A 68 6.93 6.75 -9.02
C GLU A 68 7.12 5.26 -8.71
N VAL A 69 7.17 4.43 -9.75
CA VAL A 69 7.33 2.98 -9.59
C VAL A 69 8.72 2.66 -9.05
N PRO A 70 8.83 1.98 -7.89
CA PRO A 70 10.11 1.74 -7.24
C PRO A 70 10.79 0.48 -7.81
N VAL A 71 11.54 0.62 -8.89
CA VAL A 71 12.26 -0.50 -9.55
C VAL A 71 13.35 -1.08 -8.64
N GLY A 72 13.43 -2.41 -8.56
CA GLY A 72 14.37 -3.14 -7.70
C GLY A 72 14.02 -3.11 -6.22
N ILE A 73 12.85 -2.57 -5.84
CA ILE A 73 12.38 -2.51 -4.47
C ILE A 73 11.24 -3.51 -4.29
N SER A 74 11.15 -4.10 -3.09
CA SER A 74 10.03 -4.94 -2.70
C SER A 74 8.79 -4.06 -2.42
N VAL A 75 7.69 -4.40 -3.06
CA VAL A 75 6.37 -3.81 -2.88
C VAL A 75 5.44 -4.81 -2.18
N LEU A 76 4.44 -4.27 -1.48
CA LEU A 76 3.37 -5.02 -0.84
C LEU A 76 2.20 -5.17 -1.80
N LEU A 77 1.63 -6.37 -1.81
CA LEU A 77 0.42 -6.72 -2.54
C LEU A 77 -0.73 -6.79 -1.53
N LEU A 78 -1.74 -5.93 -1.71
CA LEU A 78 -2.81 -5.74 -0.75
C LEU A 78 -4.19 -5.91 -1.39
N ASP A 79 -5.14 -6.38 -0.60
CA ASP A 79 -6.54 -6.38 -0.98
C ASP A 79 -7.21 -5.02 -0.75
N GLY A 80 -8.48 -4.90 -1.15
CA GLY A 80 -9.29 -3.69 -0.94
C GLY A 80 -9.52 -3.31 0.54
N GLN A 81 -9.14 -4.17 1.49
CA GLN A 81 -9.23 -3.93 2.93
C GLN A 81 -7.86 -3.61 3.57
N ALA A 82 -6.82 -3.46 2.74
CA ALA A 82 -5.43 -3.28 3.16
C ALA A 82 -4.87 -4.48 3.95
N GLU A 83 -5.33 -5.70 3.68
CA GLU A 83 -4.69 -6.92 4.16
C GLU A 83 -3.52 -7.33 3.25
N GLU A 84 -2.42 -7.77 3.85
CA GLU A 84 -1.24 -8.26 3.12
C GLU A 84 -1.52 -9.63 2.50
N LEU A 85 -1.54 -9.68 1.16
CA LEU A 85 -1.67 -10.90 0.37
C LEU A 85 -0.30 -11.50 0.03
N GLY A 86 0.71 -10.63 -0.11
CA GLY A 86 2.06 -11.06 -0.46
C GLY A 86 3.00 -9.90 -0.76
N ARG A 87 4.19 -10.26 -1.26
CA ARG A 87 5.25 -9.35 -1.63
C ARG A 87 5.76 -9.65 -3.01
N ALA A 88 6.14 -8.60 -3.71
CA ALA A 88 6.73 -8.70 -5.02
C ALA A 88 7.87 -7.70 -5.18
N GLU A 89 8.78 -7.98 -6.09
CA GLU A 89 9.87 -7.10 -6.49
C GLU A 89 9.55 -6.54 -7.88
N VAL A 90 9.68 -5.22 -8.04
CA VAL A 90 9.49 -4.60 -9.35
C VAL A 90 10.74 -4.78 -10.19
N LEU A 91 10.61 -5.38 -11.38
CA LEU A 91 11.74 -5.69 -12.25
C LEU A 91 11.94 -4.70 -13.40
N SER A 92 10.90 -3.97 -13.80
CA SER A 92 10.93 -3.08 -14.96
C SER A 92 10.37 -1.70 -14.63
N ASP A 93 10.86 -0.68 -15.34
CA ASP A 93 10.26 0.65 -15.35
C ASP A 93 8.82 0.61 -15.87
N PRO A 94 7.95 1.54 -15.43
CA PRO A 94 6.60 1.64 -15.95
C PRO A 94 6.64 2.11 -17.41
N GLU A 95 6.14 1.28 -18.31
CA GLU A 95 5.82 1.74 -19.65
C GLU A 95 4.40 2.34 -19.60
N GLU A 96 4.28 3.65 -19.88
CA GLU A 96 2.96 4.26 -20.11
C GLU A 96 2.43 3.77 -21.46
N LYS A 97 1.32 3.01 -21.46
CA LYS A 97 0.55 2.73 -22.68
C LYS A 97 -0.75 3.52 -22.65
N GLU A 98 -0.86 4.52 -23.51
CA GLU A 98 -2.13 5.19 -23.80
C GLU A 98 -3.03 4.24 -24.60
N GLU A 99 -3.94 3.52 -23.95
CA GLU A 99 -4.65 2.48 -24.67
C GLU A 99 -5.98 2.92 -25.29
N LYS A 100 -6.77 3.87 -24.74
CA LYS A 100 -8.06 4.24 -25.37
C LYS A 100 -8.50 5.68 -25.17
N ARG A 101 -8.79 6.38 -26.28
CA ARG A 101 -9.66 7.57 -26.31
C ARG A 101 -11.12 7.15 -26.20
N LEU A 102 -11.66 7.10 -24.98
CA LEU A 102 -13.11 7.15 -24.77
C LEU A 102 -13.53 8.63 -24.65
N GLY A 103 -13.61 9.31 -25.81
CA GLY A 103 -13.94 10.74 -25.87
C GLY A 103 -12.76 11.67 -25.50
N LEU A 104 -13.00 12.65 -24.62
CA LEU A 104 -12.01 13.65 -24.16
C LEU A 104 -11.12 13.15 -23.00
N MET A 105 -11.38 11.95 -22.47
CA MET A 105 -10.67 11.43 -21.30
C MET A 105 -9.56 10.47 -21.75
N HIS A 106 -8.31 10.79 -21.36
CA HIS A 106 -7.14 9.94 -21.57
C HIS A 106 -6.99 9.07 -20.33
N ILE A 107 -7.20 7.75 -20.44
CA ILE A 107 -6.92 6.81 -19.36
C ILE A 107 -5.47 6.37 -19.53
N LYS A 108 -4.61 6.79 -18.59
CA LYS A 108 -3.22 6.34 -18.52
C LYS A 108 -3.19 4.96 -17.89
N ARG A 109 -2.80 3.95 -18.67
CA ARG A 109 -2.52 2.61 -18.14
C ARG A 109 -1.03 2.45 -18.02
N ASN A 110 -0.56 2.26 -16.79
CA ASN A 110 0.83 1.95 -16.51
C ASN A 110 0.98 0.43 -16.50
N GLN A 111 2.03 -0.06 -17.14
CA GLN A 111 2.37 -1.48 -17.12
C GLN A 111 3.82 -1.64 -16.63
N PHE A 112 4.05 -2.59 -15.73
CA PHE A 112 5.38 -2.97 -15.29
C PHE A 112 5.43 -4.44 -14.91
N VAL A 113 6.62 -5.01 -14.94
CA VAL A 113 6.84 -6.42 -14.57
C VAL A 113 7.18 -6.50 -13.10
N ILE A 114 6.52 -7.42 -12.40
CA ILE A 114 6.86 -7.79 -11.03
C ILE A 114 7.31 -9.25 -10.96
N LYS A 115 8.13 -9.55 -9.97
CA LYS A 115 8.47 -10.91 -9.54
C LYS A 115 7.87 -11.16 -8.16
N ILE A 116 7.02 -12.17 -8.03
CA ILE A 116 6.48 -12.55 -6.72
C ILE A 116 7.58 -13.18 -5.88
N THR A 117 7.81 -12.63 -4.70
CA THR A 117 8.82 -13.11 -3.73
C THR A 117 8.17 -13.92 -2.61
N GLU A 118 7.04 -13.43 -2.08
CA GLU A 118 6.30 -14.07 -0.98
C GLU A 118 4.79 -14.05 -1.25
N LEU A 119 4.10 -15.15 -0.94
CA LEU A 119 2.65 -15.29 -1.03
C LEU A 119 2.13 -15.79 0.32
N TYR A 120 1.20 -15.05 0.92
CA TYR A 120 0.58 -15.41 2.21
C TYR A 120 1.60 -15.78 3.31
N GLY A 121 2.76 -15.12 3.32
CA GLY A 121 3.86 -15.35 4.28
C GLY A 121 4.79 -16.51 3.94
N GLU A 122 4.58 -17.21 2.82
CA GLU A 122 5.48 -18.26 2.33
C GLU A 122 6.32 -17.79 1.14
N LYS A 123 7.59 -18.19 1.08
CA LYS A 123 8.48 -17.84 -0.03
C LYS A 123 8.05 -18.58 -1.30
N ALA A 124 7.78 -17.81 -2.36
CA ALA A 124 7.31 -18.34 -3.64
C ALA A 124 8.34 -19.30 -4.28
N GLU A 125 9.64 -19.06 -4.09
CA GLU A 125 10.71 -19.89 -4.65
C GLU A 125 10.78 -21.30 -4.03
N THR A 126 10.34 -21.45 -2.79
CA THR A 126 10.40 -22.73 -2.07
C THR A 126 9.10 -23.53 -2.15
N MET A 127 8.05 -22.95 -2.73
CA MET A 127 6.72 -23.56 -2.75
C MET A 127 6.55 -24.54 -3.92
N GLU A 128 5.78 -25.60 -3.70
CA GLU A 128 5.38 -26.51 -4.76
C GLU A 128 4.53 -25.79 -5.83
N VAL A 129 4.83 -26.03 -7.11
CA VAL A 129 4.21 -25.34 -8.26
C VAL A 129 2.67 -25.42 -8.24
N GLY A 130 2.10 -26.57 -7.85
CA GLY A 130 0.65 -26.74 -7.79
C GLY A 130 -0.01 -25.89 -6.70
N ARG A 131 0.65 -25.75 -5.55
CA ARG A 131 0.20 -24.90 -4.44
C ARG A 131 0.36 -23.43 -4.79
N TYR A 132 1.48 -23.07 -5.42
CA TYR A 132 1.76 -21.74 -5.92
C TYR A 132 0.67 -21.24 -6.86
N ARG A 133 0.29 -22.03 -7.87
CA ARG A 133 -0.75 -21.63 -8.83
C ARG A 133 -2.08 -21.30 -8.15
N ARG A 134 -2.54 -22.16 -7.24
CA ARG A 134 -3.80 -21.92 -6.50
C ARG A 134 -3.74 -20.65 -5.66
N GLN A 135 -2.61 -20.40 -5.00
CA GLN A 135 -2.44 -19.19 -4.20
C GLN A 135 -2.32 -17.94 -5.08
N ALA A 136 -1.63 -18.02 -6.22
CA ALA A 136 -1.53 -16.93 -7.18
C ALA A 136 -2.90 -16.58 -7.75
N ASP A 137 -3.70 -17.57 -8.16
CA ASP A 137 -5.07 -17.36 -8.64
C ASP A 137 -5.92 -16.65 -7.58
N SER A 138 -5.87 -17.12 -6.33
CA SER A 138 -6.57 -16.47 -5.20
C SER A 138 -6.04 -15.08 -4.89
N LEU A 139 -4.75 -14.81 -5.13
CA LEU A 139 -4.17 -13.48 -4.96
C LEU A 139 -4.75 -12.52 -5.99
N TRP A 140 -4.78 -12.90 -7.26
CA TRP A 140 -5.26 -12.02 -8.33
C TRP A 140 -6.74 -11.66 -8.21
N GLU A 141 -7.56 -12.56 -7.67
CA GLU A 141 -8.97 -12.28 -7.39
C GLU A 141 -9.17 -11.25 -6.26
N ARG A 142 -8.23 -11.18 -5.31
CA ARG A 142 -8.32 -10.30 -4.14
C ARG A 142 -7.49 -9.03 -4.28
N LEU A 143 -6.46 -9.06 -5.12
CA LEU A 143 -5.52 -7.96 -5.27
C LEU A 143 -6.26 -6.72 -5.75
N SER A 144 -6.02 -5.61 -5.07
CA SER A 144 -6.59 -4.31 -5.46
C SER A 144 -5.53 -3.22 -5.45
N LEU A 145 -4.56 -3.34 -4.57
CA LEU A 145 -3.62 -2.28 -4.24
C LEU A 145 -2.20 -2.81 -4.20
N ILE A 146 -1.27 -2.02 -4.74
CA ILE A 146 0.17 -2.25 -4.62
C ILE A 146 0.78 -0.99 -4.04
N THR A 147 1.58 -1.15 -2.99
CA THR A 147 2.21 -0.03 -2.28
C THR A 147 3.65 -0.37 -1.92
N ASN A 148 4.47 0.65 -1.64
CA ASN A 148 5.76 0.42 -1.03
C ASN A 148 5.60 -0.22 0.36
N LEU A 149 6.62 -0.96 0.80
CA LEU A 149 6.74 -1.33 2.21
C LEU A 149 6.70 -0.05 3.05
N PRO A 150 5.90 0.00 4.13
CA PRO A 150 6.02 1.07 5.08
C PRO A 150 7.46 1.08 5.60
N PRO A 151 8.06 2.26 5.84
CA PRO A 151 9.31 2.29 6.58
C PRO A 151 9.07 1.53 7.88
N ILE A 152 9.91 0.53 8.14
CA ILE A 152 9.88 -0.19 9.41
C ILE A 152 10.12 0.90 10.45
N GLU A 153 9.07 1.28 11.18
CA GLU A 153 9.24 1.92 12.47
C GLU A 153 9.99 0.87 13.29
N GLU A 154 11.31 0.97 13.33
CA GLU A 154 12.12 0.26 14.31
C GLU A 154 11.44 0.54 15.65
N PRO A 155 11.03 -0.49 16.42
CA PRO A 155 10.39 -0.24 17.70
C PRO A 155 11.36 0.61 18.49
N GLU A 156 10.94 1.84 18.83
CA GLU A 156 11.70 2.74 19.68
C GLU A 156 12.21 1.90 20.84
N LYS A 157 13.54 1.77 20.91
CA LYS A 157 14.19 1.14 22.04
C LYS A 157 13.57 1.78 23.27
N LEU A 158 12.89 0.96 24.06
CA LEU A 158 12.52 1.27 25.43
C LEU A 158 13.80 1.79 26.10
N ASP A 159 13.91 3.11 26.18
CA ASP A 159 14.91 3.76 27.00
C ASP A 159 14.66 3.27 28.41
N SER A 160 15.54 2.36 28.82
CA SER A 160 15.69 1.91 30.18
C SER A 160 15.88 3.15 31.05
N PHE A 161 14.79 3.60 31.68
CA PHE A 161 14.85 4.41 32.89
C PHE A 161 15.59 3.56 33.92
N SER A 162 16.91 3.77 33.97
CA SER A 162 17.73 3.30 35.07
C SER A 162 17.36 4.15 36.27
N ASP A 163 16.91 3.47 37.31
CA ASP A 163 16.63 4.02 38.61
C ASP A 163 17.85 4.79 39.14
N ASP A 164 17.78 6.13 39.14
CA ASP A 164 18.66 6.96 39.95
C ASP A 164 18.24 6.81 41.42
N VAL A 165 18.82 5.80 42.07
CA VAL A 165 18.82 5.65 43.53
C VAL A 165 19.65 6.79 44.12
N SER A 166 18.96 7.90 44.44
CA SER A 166 19.50 8.95 45.31
C SER A 166 19.57 8.43 46.76
N CYS A 167 20.77 8.04 47.19
CA CYS A 167 21.12 7.97 48.61
C CYS A 167 21.44 9.39 49.12
N PRO A 168 20.75 9.92 50.15
CA PRO A 168 21.29 11.03 50.91
C PRO A 168 22.13 10.50 52.07
N ALA A 169 23.42 10.83 52.03
CA ALA A 169 24.28 10.82 53.20
C ALA A 169 23.94 12.01 54.10
N SER A 170 23.78 11.78 55.40
CA SER A 170 23.91 12.76 56.50
C SER A 170 24.03 11.92 57.78
N SER A 171 25.25 11.76 58.33
CA SER A 171 25.87 12.61 59.37
C SER A 171 25.18 12.48 60.72
#